data_AF-A0A7H4P5W3-F1
#
_entry.id   AF-A0A7H4P5W3-F1
#
_cell.length_a   1.000
_cell.length_b   1.000
_cell.length_c   1.000
_cell.angle_alpha   90.00
_cell.angle_beta   90.00
_cell.angle_gamma   90.00
#
_symmetry.space_group_name_H-M   'P 1'
#
loop_
_entity.id
_entity.type
_entity.pdbx_description
1 polymer ?
#
loop_
_entity_poly.entity_id
_entity_poly.type
_entity_poly.pdbx_seq_one_letter_code
_entity_poly.pdbx_strand_id
1 'polypeptide(L)'
;MQDFYNNMPYYGYSNRLFAVLIKDEVYVAVHDQYSNLFYGGFNEQCHDLQSQGFVLWRSINAANSAAAIEQARRLDELEINKLAMENARLEQEVQRLEKLIRNNHSIGDTDPYLVLGFKSGIEPTTEEIKEKRKKFSLVLHPDKGGSDFLMQIINSAFDRLKK
;
A
#
# COMPACT_ATOMS: atom_id res chain seq x y z
N MET A 1 39.53 11.23 4.75
CA MET A 1 38.23 10.85 5.36
C MET A 1 38.26 10.98 6.89
N GLN A 2 39.16 11.81 7.46
CA GLN A 2 39.34 11.99 8.91
C GLN A 2 38.95 13.41 9.38
N ASP A 3 38.76 14.37 8.47
CA ASP A 3 38.64 15.79 8.81
C ASP A 3 37.20 16.31 8.91
N PHE A 4 36.18 15.46 8.73
CA PHE A 4 34.78 15.89 8.82
C PHE A 4 34.25 15.96 10.26
N TYR A 5 34.93 15.34 11.23
CA TYR A 5 34.49 15.28 12.62
C TYR A 5 35.04 16.40 13.52
N ASN A 6 36.01 17.19 13.04
CA ASN A 6 36.73 18.16 13.90
C ASN A 6 36.15 19.58 13.90
N ASN A 7 35.08 19.86 13.14
CA ASN A 7 34.52 21.22 12.99
C ASN A 7 33.05 21.36 13.43
N MET A 8 32.54 20.46 14.27
CA MET A 8 31.24 20.68 14.91
C MET A 8 31.43 21.58 16.14
N PRO A 9 30.86 22.80 16.18
CA PRO A 9 30.97 23.66 17.34
C PRO A 9 30.31 22.98 18.54
N TYR A 10 31.10 22.83 19.60
CA TYR A 10 30.69 22.28 20.89
C TYR A 10 29.73 23.26 21.58
N TYR A 11 28.46 23.24 21.19
CA TYR A 11 27.40 23.93 21.92
C TYR A 11 26.98 23.04 23.09
N GLY A 12 27.32 23.45 24.31
CA GLY A 12 26.98 22.80 25.57
C GLY A 12 25.49 22.82 25.93
N TYR A 13 24.62 22.39 25.01
CA TYR A 13 23.28 21.92 25.33
C TYR A 13 23.32 20.41 25.22
N SER A 14 23.25 19.71 26.35
CA SER A 14 23.07 18.26 26.34
C SER A 14 21.83 17.95 25.50
N ASN A 15 22.01 17.29 24.36
CA ASN A 15 20.88 16.77 23.59
C ASN A 15 20.11 15.82 24.51
N ARG A 16 18.90 16.23 24.86
CA ARG A 16 18.00 15.48 25.73
C ARG A 16 17.11 14.61 24.86
N LEU A 17 16.88 13.39 25.30
CA LEU A 17 15.97 12.48 24.62
C LEU A 17 14.52 12.79 25.03
N PHE A 18 13.64 12.95 24.06
CA PHE A 18 12.21 13.14 24.27
C PHE A 18 11.43 12.01 23.63
N ALA A 19 10.47 11.43 24.36
CA ALA A 19 9.37 10.69 23.75
C ALA A 19 8.36 11.69 23.19
N VAL A 20 8.19 11.69 21.88
CA VAL A 20 7.10 12.43 21.24
C VAL A 20 5.94 11.47 21.06
N LEU A 21 4.81 11.82 21.67
CA LEU A 21 3.55 11.10 21.56
C LEU A 21 2.57 11.92 20.71
N ILE A 22 1.71 11.21 19.99
CA ILE A 22 0.71 11.81 19.11
C ILE A 22 -0.68 11.28 19.43
N LYS A 23 -1.68 12.15 19.32
CA LYS A 23 -3.09 11.79 19.27
C LYS A 23 -3.76 12.72 18.26
N ASP A 24 -4.33 12.15 17.21
CA ASP A 24 -4.85 12.89 16.06
C ASP A 24 -3.75 13.83 15.49
N GLU A 25 -3.88 15.15 15.64
CA GLU A 25 -2.90 16.16 15.19
C GLU A 25 -2.12 16.81 16.35
N VAL A 26 -2.31 16.32 17.58
CA VAL A 26 -1.70 16.89 18.78
C VAL A 26 -0.43 16.14 19.13
N TYR A 27 0.68 16.89 19.23
CA TYR A 27 1.99 16.37 19.60
C TYR A 27 2.32 16.80 21.02
N VAL A 28 2.78 15.85 21.83
CA VAL A 28 3.28 16.08 23.18
C VAL A 28 4.66 15.46 23.31
N ALA A 29 5.64 16.25 23.77
CA ALA A 29 6.98 15.76 24.01
C ALA A 29 7.26 15.65 25.52
N VAL A 30 7.58 14.43 25.96
CA VAL A 30 7.93 14.11 27.33
C VAL A 30 9.42 13.85 27.41
N HIS A 31 10.10 14.56 28.31
CA HIS A 31 11.54 14.41 28.50
C HIS A 31 11.85 13.06 29.17
N ASP A 32 12.64 12.23 28.50
CA ASP A 32 13.10 10.96 29.04
C ASP A 32 14.36 11.17 29.89
N GLN A 33 14.14 11.62 31.13
CA GLN A 33 15.21 11.97 32.06
C GLN A 33 16.10 10.79 32.47
N TYR A 34 15.57 9.57 32.40
CA TYR A 34 16.22 8.37 32.92
C TYR A 34 16.59 7.37 31.82
N SER A 35 16.46 7.77 30.54
CA SER A 35 16.60 6.87 29.39
C SER A 35 15.68 5.65 29.50
N ASN A 36 14.52 5.80 30.13
CA ASN A 36 13.58 4.71 30.37
C ASN A 36 13.10 4.09 29.05
N LEU A 37 12.99 4.89 27.98
CA LEU A 37 12.60 4.40 26.66
C LEU A 37 13.60 3.38 26.11
N PHE A 38 14.88 3.54 26.42
CA PHE A 38 15.92 2.60 26.01
C PHE A 38 15.80 1.25 26.71
N TYR A 39 15.27 1.24 27.94
CA TYR A 39 15.04 0.03 28.73
C TYR A 39 13.61 -0.53 28.60
N GLY A 40 12.81 0.00 27.67
CA GLY A 40 11.42 -0.42 27.46
C GLY A 40 10.44 0.06 28.55
N GLY A 41 10.88 0.97 29.43
CA GLY A 41 10.03 1.62 30.42
C GLY A 41 9.49 2.96 29.90
N PHE A 42 8.26 3.30 30.27
CA PHE A 42 7.75 4.65 30.09
C PHE A 42 7.79 5.38 31.41
N ASN A 43 8.04 6.69 31.40
CA ASN A 43 7.78 7.47 32.60
C ASN A 43 6.26 7.46 32.90
N GLU A 44 5.88 7.76 34.14
CA GLU A 44 4.48 7.80 34.56
C GLU A 44 3.64 8.73 33.66
N GLN A 45 4.21 9.88 33.27
CA GLN A 45 3.54 10.84 32.37
C GLN A 45 3.22 10.25 30.99
N CYS A 46 4.10 9.43 30.42
CA CYS A 46 3.87 8.73 29.15
C CYS A 46 2.77 7.69 29.31
N HIS A 47 2.73 6.96 30.43
CA HIS A 47 1.64 6.03 30.71
C HIS A 47 0.30 6.74 30.87
N ASP A 48 0.26 7.89 31.56
CA ASP A 48 -0.95 8.70 31.71
C ASP A 48 -1.44 9.23 30.36
N LEU A 49 -0.53 9.70 29.50
CA LEU A 49 -0.87 10.14 28.15
C LEU A 49 -1.37 8.97 27.29
N GLN A 50 -0.76 7.80 27.40
CA GLN A 50 -1.24 6.58 26.72
C GLN A 50 -2.65 6.20 27.17
N SER A 51 -2.96 6.29 28.46
CA SER A 51 -4.31 6.05 28.98
C SER A 51 -5.35 7.03 28.42
N GLN A 52 -4.92 8.23 28.01
CA GLN A 52 -5.74 9.24 27.34
C GLN A 52 -5.82 9.06 25.83
N GLY A 53 -5.16 8.04 25.28
CA GLY A 53 -5.18 7.68 23.85
C GLY A 53 -4.03 8.27 23.03
N PHE A 54 -3.00 8.83 23.66
CA PHE A 54 -1.77 9.17 22.93
C PHE A 54 -0.95 7.91 22.63
N VAL A 55 -0.34 7.85 21.46
CA VAL A 55 0.57 6.75 21.10
C VAL A 55 1.99 7.27 21.00
N LEU A 56 2.96 6.46 21.45
CA LEU A 56 4.37 6.79 21.24
C LEU A 56 4.63 6.81 19.73
N TRP A 57 5.14 7.92 19.25
CA TRP A 57 5.42 8.12 17.84
C TRP A 57 6.90 8.01 17.52
N ARG A 58 7.72 8.87 18.15
CA ARG A 58 9.16 8.93 17.91
C ARG A 58 9.93 9.29 19.17
N SER A 59 11.18 8.84 19.22
CA SER A 59 12.16 9.31 20.21
C SER A 59 13.10 10.30 19.54
N ILE A 60 13.19 11.53 20.04
CA ILE A 60 13.91 12.64 19.40
C ILE A 60 14.90 13.25 20.38
N ASN A 61 16.14 13.41 19.92
CA ASN A 61 17.15 14.18 20.63
C ASN A 61 17.01 15.67 20.28
N ALA A 62 16.72 16.50 21.27
CA ALA A 62 16.53 17.94 21.08
C ALA A 62 16.98 18.74 22.31
N ALA A 63 17.09 20.06 22.15
CA ALA A 63 17.43 20.96 23.26
C ALA A 63 16.28 21.12 24.27
N ASN A 64 15.02 21.05 23.80
CA ASN A 64 13.81 21.17 24.60
C ASN A 64 12.60 20.49 23.91
N SER A 65 11.47 20.42 24.61
CA SER A 65 10.25 19.76 24.14
C SER A 65 9.65 20.42 22.89
N ALA A 66 9.70 21.75 22.78
CA ALA A 66 9.21 22.46 21.61
C ALA A 66 10.04 22.10 20.36
N ALA A 67 11.37 22.07 20.49
CA ALA A 67 12.26 21.65 19.42
C ALA A 67 12.05 20.18 19.03
N ALA A 68 11.78 19.29 20.00
CA ALA A 68 11.46 17.90 19.73
C ALA A 68 10.14 17.76 18.93
N ILE A 69 9.10 18.51 19.29
CA ILE A 69 7.81 18.51 18.58
C ILE A 69 7.98 19.02 17.14
N GLU A 70 8.69 20.14 16.96
CA GLU A 70 8.94 20.70 15.62
C GLU A 70 9.76 19.74 14.74
N GLN A 71 10.73 19.05 15.32
CA GLN A 71 11.48 18.03 14.60
C GLN A 71 10.61 16.81 14.24
N ALA A 72 9.71 16.37 15.13
CA ALA A 72 8.77 15.29 14.83
C ALA A 72 7.87 15.65 13.64
N ARG A 73 7.29 16.85 13.65
CA ARG A 73 6.43 17.34 12.57
C ARG A 73 7.15 17.35 11.22
N ARG A 74 8.37 17.87 11.18
CA ARG A 74 9.18 17.86 9.94
C ARG A 74 9.44 16.45 9.42
N LEU A 75 9.74 15.50 10.32
CA LEU A 75 9.94 14.11 9.93
C LEU A 75 8.67 13.50 9.34
N ASP A 76 7.50 13.85 9.89
CA ASP A 76 6.23 13.36 9.40
C ASP A 76 5.87 13.96 8.04
N GLU A 77 6.10 15.25 7.84
CA GLU A 77 5.96 15.87 6.52
C GLU A 77 6.87 15.20 5.48
N LEU A 78 8.11 14.88 5.83
CA LEU A 78 9.03 14.17 4.95
C LEU A 78 8.54 12.74 4.63
N GLU A 79 8.02 12.03 5.62
CA GLU A 79 7.49 10.68 5.44
C GLU A 79 6.21 10.67 4.61
N ILE A 80 5.30 11.61 4.85
CA ILE A 80 4.08 11.81 4.05
C ILE A 80 4.46 12.08 2.59
N ASN A 81 5.39 13.00 2.33
CA ASN A 81 5.84 13.32 0.98
C ASN A 81 6.47 12.10 0.29
N LYS A 82 7.31 11.34 1.01
CA LYS A 82 7.92 10.11 0.49
C LYS A 82 6.86 9.07 0.13
N LEU A 83 5.88 8.83 1.00
CA LEU A 83 4.80 7.89 0.75
C LEU A 83 3.90 8.33 -0.40
N ALA A 84 3.60 9.63 -0.52
CA ALA A 84 2.83 10.17 -1.63
C ALA A 84 3.54 9.96 -2.98
N MET A 85 4.86 10.17 -3.04
CA MET A 85 5.64 9.90 -4.24
C MET A 85 5.65 8.42 -4.60
N GLU A 86 5.77 7.53 -3.62
CA GLU A 86 5.75 6.09 -3.85
C GLU A 86 4.38 5.59 -4.32
N ASN A 87 3.29 6.11 -3.73
CA ASN A 87 1.94 5.82 -4.20
C ASN A 87 1.74 6.23 -5.65
N ALA A 88 2.15 7.46 -6.02
CA ALA A 88 2.06 7.92 -7.41
C ALA A 88 2.88 7.04 -8.36
N ARG A 89 4.06 6.57 -7.95
CA ARG A 89 4.89 5.64 -8.72
C ARG A 89 4.19 4.29 -8.93
N LEU A 90 3.62 3.74 -7.87
CA LEU A 90 2.92 2.45 -7.93
C LEU A 90 1.65 2.52 -8.77
N GLU A 91 0.89 3.62 -8.68
CA GLU A 91 -0.29 3.85 -9.52
C GLU A 91 0.07 3.90 -11.01
N GLN A 92 1.17 4.59 -11.36
CA GLN A 92 1.68 4.61 -12.74
C GLN A 92 2.08 3.22 -13.22
N GLU A 93 2.70 2.42 -12.35
CA GLU A 93 3.10 1.06 -12.69
C GLU A 93 1.90 0.14 -12.89
N VAL A 94 0.88 0.23 -12.04
CA VAL A 94 -0.39 -0.50 -12.23
C VAL A 94 -1.01 -0.13 -13.57
N GLN A 95 -1.13 1.16 -13.88
CA GLN A 95 -1.67 1.61 -15.16
C GLN A 95 -0.84 1.11 -16.35
N ARG A 96 0.49 1.06 -16.23
CA ARG A 96 1.39 0.54 -17.26
C ARG A 96 1.16 -0.96 -17.46
N LEU A 97 1.10 -1.74 -16.39
CA LEU A 97 0.86 -3.18 -16.44
C LEU A 97 -0.52 -3.50 -17.01
N GLU A 98 -1.56 -2.79 -16.59
CA GLU A 98 -2.90 -2.95 -17.17
C GLU A 98 -2.92 -2.67 -18.67
N LYS A 99 -2.23 -1.63 -19.14
CA LYS A 99 -2.08 -1.36 -20.58
C LYS A 99 -1.35 -2.49 -21.29
N LEU A 100 -0.28 -3.03 -20.70
CA LEU A 100 0.44 -4.18 -21.26
C LEU A 100 -0.42 -5.42 -21.31
N ILE A 101 -1.22 -5.72 -20.27
CA ILE A 101 -2.16 -6.83 -20.27
C ILE A 101 -3.18 -6.67 -21.38
N ARG A 102 -3.79 -5.48 -21.51
CA ARG A 102 -4.76 -5.17 -22.58
C ARG A 102 -4.14 -5.28 -23.98
N ASN A 103 -2.88 -4.88 -24.15
CA ASN A 103 -2.21 -4.91 -25.45
C ASN A 103 -1.65 -6.29 -25.82
N ASN A 104 -1.19 -7.07 -24.84
CA ASN A 104 -0.60 -8.40 -25.08
C ASN A 104 -1.65 -9.51 -25.14
N HIS A 105 -2.82 -9.33 -24.53
CA HIS A 105 -3.94 -10.25 -24.74
C HIS A 105 -4.77 -9.76 -25.92
N SER A 106 -4.29 -10.03 -27.13
CA SER A 106 -5.22 -10.17 -28.25
C SER A 106 -6.13 -11.35 -27.90
N ILE A 107 -7.34 -11.06 -27.41
CA ILE A 107 -8.44 -12.03 -27.27
C ILE A 107 -8.63 -12.79 -28.61
N GLY A 108 -8.12 -12.23 -29.72
CA GLY A 108 -7.89 -12.82 -31.04
C GLY A 108 -7.25 -14.21 -31.09
N ASP A 109 -6.25 -14.47 -30.25
CA ASP A 109 -5.31 -15.58 -30.47
C ASP A 109 -5.56 -16.80 -29.58
N THR A 110 -6.54 -16.71 -28.67
CA THR A 110 -6.91 -17.84 -27.80
C THR A 110 -7.91 -18.75 -28.51
N ASP A 111 -7.65 -20.05 -28.47
CA ASP A 111 -8.57 -21.08 -28.98
C ASP A 111 -9.94 -20.95 -28.28
N PRO A 112 -11.02 -20.64 -29.05
CA PRO A 112 -12.34 -20.44 -28.46
C PRO A 112 -12.92 -21.70 -27.82
N TYR A 113 -12.48 -22.91 -28.22
CA TYR A 113 -12.90 -24.15 -27.57
C TYR A 113 -12.31 -24.29 -26.17
N LEU A 114 -11.02 -23.94 -25.99
CA LEU A 114 -10.37 -23.91 -24.68
C LEU A 114 -11.00 -22.88 -23.76
N VAL A 115 -11.35 -21.70 -24.29
CA VAL A 115 -12.03 -20.63 -23.53
C VAL A 115 -13.38 -21.10 -22.97
N LEU A 116 -14.13 -21.91 -23.73
CA LEU A 116 -15.40 -22.50 -23.26
C LEU A 116 -15.20 -23.81 -22.47
N GLY A 117 -13.95 -24.21 -22.21
CA GLY A 117 -13.61 -25.39 -21.42
C GLY A 117 -13.95 -26.71 -22.12
N PHE A 118 -13.85 -26.75 -23.45
CA PHE A 118 -13.87 -27.98 -24.22
C PHE A 118 -12.47 -28.59 -24.30
N LYS A 119 -12.40 -29.92 -24.44
CA LYS A 119 -11.13 -30.62 -24.62
C LYS A 119 -10.65 -30.47 -26.06
N SER A 120 -9.35 -30.25 -26.25
CA SER A 120 -8.74 -30.20 -27.58
C SER A 120 -9.02 -31.49 -28.36
N GLY A 121 -9.44 -31.35 -29.62
CA GLY A 121 -9.71 -32.48 -30.52
C GLY A 121 -11.14 -33.05 -30.47
N ILE A 122 -12.05 -32.45 -29.70
CA ILE A 122 -13.47 -32.78 -29.72
C ILE A 122 -14.22 -31.58 -30.31
N GLU A 123 -14.91 -31.77 -31.44
CA GLU A 123 -15.83 -30.77 -31.99
C GLU A 123 -17.14 -30.82 -31.20
N PRO A 124 -17.44 -29.82 -30.36
CA PRO A 124 -18.69 -29.77 -29.63
C PRO A 124 -19.84 -29.33 -30.54
N THR A 125 -21.02 -29.81 -30.22
CA THR A 125 -22.25 -29.40 -30.92
C THR A 125 -22.62 -27.95 -30.58
N THR A 126 -23.37 -27.31 -31.49
CA THR A 126 -23.87 -25.94 -31.31
C THR A 126 -24.71 -25.77 -30.04
N GLU A 127 -25.36 -26.83 -29.58
CA GLU A 127 -26.16 -26.86 -28.35
C GLU A 127 -25.27 -26.84 -27.10
N GLU A 128 -24.21 -27.65 -27.08
CA GLU A 128 -23.23 -27.69 -25.99
C GLU A 128 -22.49 -26.34 -25.83
N ILE A 129 -22.15 -25.70 -26.95
CA ILE A 129 -21.51 -24.38 -26.96
C ILE A 129 -22.43 -23.34 -26.31
N LYS A 130 -23.73 -23.34 -26.63
CA LYS A 130 -24.72 -22.44 -26.02
C LYS A 130 -24.92 -22.72 -24.54
N GLU A 131 -24.97 -23.99 -24.14
CA GLU A 131 -25.13 -24.38 -22.74
C GLU A 131 -23.94 -23.93 -21.88
N LYS A 132 -22.71 -24.15 -22.38
CA LYS A 132 -21.48 -23.70 -21.72
C LYS A 132 -21.42 -22.18 -21.58
N ARG A 133 -21.76 -21.44 -22.65
CA ARG A 133 -21.85 -19.97 -22.58
C ARG A 133 -22.84 -19.53 -21.50
N LYS A 134 -24.02 -20.14 -21.42
CA LYS A 134 -25.03 -19.81 -20.40
C LYS A 134 -24.50 -20.07 -18.99
N LYS A 135 -23.82 -21.20 -18.76
CA LYS A 135 -23.18 -21.53 -17.48
C LYS A 135 -22.15 -20.47 -17.09
N PHE A 136 -21.23 -20.10 -17.99
CA PHE A 136 -20.25 -19.05 -17.71
C PHE A 136 -20.88 -17.68 -17.50
N SER A 137 -21.91 -17.34 -18.27
CA SER A 137 -22.65 -16.08 -18.10
C SER A 137 -23.32 -15.98 -16.75
N LEU A 138 -23.73 -17.09 -16.13
CA LEU A 138 -24.35 -17.09 -14.80
C LEU A 138 -23.33 -16.88 -13.67
N VAL A 139 -22.08 -17.30 -13.87
CA VAL A 139 -21.02 -17.27 -12.85
C VAL A 139 -20.14 -16.02 -12.97
N LEU A 140 -19.84 -15.62 -14.21
CA LEU A 140 -18.88 -14.55 -14.51
C LEU A 140 -19.57 -13.21 -14.80
N HIS A 141 -20.90 -13.12 -14.64
CA HIS A 141 -21.60 -11.86 -14.84
C HIS A 141 -21.13 -10.80 -13.84
N PRO A 142 -20.82 -9.57 -14.29
CA PRO A 142 -20.45 -8.45 -13.42
C PRO A 142 -21.47 -8.21 -12.29
N ASP A 143 -22.76 -8.19 -12.62
CA ASP A 143 -23.87 -8.01 -11.66
C ASP A 143 -23.93 -9.09 -10.55
N LYS A 144 -23.19 -10.20 -10.70
CA LYS A 144 -23.11 -11.29 -9.73
C LYS A 144 -21.75 -11.36 -9.03
N GLY A 145 -20.94 -10.30 -9.13
CA GLY A 145 -19.57 -10.26 -8.61
C GLY A 145 -18.53 -10.90 -9.54
N GLY A 146 -18.88 -11.11 -10.81
CA GLY A 146 -17.97 -11.62 -11.84
C GLY A 146 -17.11 -10.53 -12.48
N SER A 147 -16.32 -10.91 -13.49
CA SER A 147 -15.40 -10.01 -14.18
C SER A 147 -15.91 -9.64 -15.58
N ASP A 148 -16.06 -8.34 -15.83
CA ASP A 148 -16.37 -7.79 -17.16
C ASP A 148 -15.43 -8.33 -18.24
N PHE A 149 -14.13 -8.40 -17.91
CA PHE A 149 -13.11 -8.89 -18.83
C PHE A 149 -13.29 -10.37 -19.19
N LEU A 150 -13.53 -11.23 -18.19
CA LEU A 150 -13.78 -12.65 -18.43
C LEU A 150 -15.06 -12.86 -19.26
N MET A 151 -16.09 -12.06 -18.98
CA MET A 151 -17.34 -12.14 -19.74
C MET A 151 -17.16 -11.69 -21.21
N GLN A 152 -16.34 -10.66 -21.45
CA GLN A 152 -15.96 -10.25 -22.81
C GLN A 152 -15.18 -11.35 -23.55
N ILE A 153 -14.28 -12.07 -22.89
CA ILE A 153 -13.55 -13.21 -23.47
C ILE A 153 -14.51 -14.34 -23.87
N ILE A 154 -15.42 -14.74 -22.96
CA ILE A 154 -16.41 -15.79 -23.23
C ILE A 154 -17.32 -15.42 -24.40
N ASN A 155 -17.81 -14.18 -24.45
CA ASN A 155 -18.65 -13.71 -25.56
C ASN A 155 -17.87 -13.70 -26.88
N SER A 156 -16.62 -13.20 -26.87
CA SER A 156 -15.77 -13.17 -28.07
C SER A 156 -15.48 -14.57 -28.61
N ALA A 157 -15.21 -15.55 -27.74
CA ALA A 157 -15.00 -16.94 -28.12
C ALA A 157 -16.28 -17.57 -28.70
N PHE A 158 -17.43 -17.32 -28.08
CA PHE A 158 -18.72 -17.79 -28.57
C PHE A 158 -19.06 -17.23 -29.96
N ASP A 159 -18.82 -15.93 -30.18
CA ASP A 159 -19.11 -15.27 -31.46
C ASP A 159 -18.24 -15.81 -32.60
N ARG A 160 -17.01 -16.28 -32.29
CA ARG A 160 -16.14 -16.95 -33.28
C ARG A 160 -16.62 -18.34 -33.66
N LEU A 161 -17.18 -19.09 -32.71
CA LEU A 161 -17.70 -20.45 -32.96
C LEU A 161 -19.07 -20.45 -33.63
N LYS A 162 -19.74 -19.30 -33.69
CA LYS A 162 -21.05 -19.15 -34.33
C LYS A 162 -20.95 -18.73 -35.81
N LYS A 163 -19.79 -18.23 -36.25
CA LYS A 163 -19.50 -17.92 -37.66
C LYS A 163 -19.17 -19.19 -38.42
#